data_AF-A0A8S3QCH8-F1
#
_entry.id   AF-A0A8S3QCH8-F1
#
_cell.length_a   1.000
_cell.length_b   1.000
_cell.length_c   1.000
_cell.angle_alpha   90.00
_cell.angle_beta   90.00
_cell.angle_gamma   90.00
#
_symmetry.space_group_name_H-M   'P 1'
#
loop_
_entity.id
_entity.type
_entity.pdbx_description
1 polymer ?
#
loop_
_entity_poly.entity_id
_entity_poly.type
_entity_poly.pdbx_seq_one_letter_code
_entity_poly.pdbx_strand_id
1 'polypeptide(L)'
;MILSNSKNRSLLDKHYFYFGPQPLESANEYKYLGIVFNNRGKLNIAAENLADKACKAYFALKSKLPYSNCIAVEKWVRLFNSLISPIMTYGSEIWISDFNINLDTADKLPFEKVQNMIMKNVLGVHGKASNLALRTELELDPVCFISYKLMFKYYARLTDIEVGKQPKILFIKICIH
;
A
#
# COMPACT_ATOMS: atom_id res chain seq x y z
N MET A 1 15.57 -3.86 -12.63
CA MET A 1 16.04 -3.65 -11.24
C MET A 1 16.38 -5.00 -10.65
N ILE A 2 17.56 -5.13 -10.05
CA ILE A 2 18.00 -6.39 -9.43
C ILE A 2 17.92 -6.18 -7.93
N LEU A 3 17.02 -6.92 -7.29
CA LEU A 3 16.87 -6.90 -5.83
C LEU A 3 17.93 -7.82 -5.25
N SER A 4 19.02 -7.26 -4.71
CA SER A 4 20.06 -8.02 -4.06
C SER A 4 19.67 -8.25 -2.59
N ASN A 5 19.37 -9.50 -2.25
CA ASN A 5 19.07 -9.89 -0.88
C ASN A 5 20.39 -10.09 -0.12
N SER A 6 20.98 -9.00 0.38
CA SER A 6 22.25 -9.08 1.12
C SER A 6 22.03 -8.91 2.63
N LYS A 7 21.97 -10.06 3.33
CA LYS A 7 22.18 -10.13 4.79
C LYS A 7 23.67 -10.08 5.19
N ASN A 8 24.61 -10.08 4.24
CA ASN A 8 26.05 -10.11 4.52
C ASN A 8 26.78 -9.00 3.76
N ARG A 9 27.00 -7.87 4.44
CA ARG A 9 27.66 -6.67 3.88
C ARG A 9 29.19 -6.70 3.91
N SER A 10 29.85 -7.78 4.32
CA SER A 10 31.31 -7.80 4.47
C SER A 10 32.09 -8.24 3.24
N LEU A 11 31.46 -8.71 2.15
CA LEU A 11 32.14 -9.11 0.91
C LEU A 11 31.22 -8.81 -0.29
N LEU A 12 31.18 -7.56 -0.74
CA LEU A 12 30.49 -7.21 -1.98
C LEU A 12 31.47 -7.35 -3.14
N ASP A 13 31.53 -8.54 -3.73
CA ASP A 13 31.88 -8.64 -5.14
C ASP A 13 30.93 -7.74 -5.91
N LYS A 14 31.47 -6.67 -6.52
CA LYS A 14 30.72 -5.77 -7.40
C LYS A 14 30.30 -6.57 -8.64
N HIS A 15 29.16 -7.23 -8.58
CA HIS A 15 28.54 -7.83 -9.75
C HIS A 15 28.01 -6.71 -10.65
N TYR A 16 28.63 -6.55 -11.81
CA TYR A 16 28.14 -5.69 -12.87
C TYR A 16 27.14 -6.46 -13.73
N PHE A 17 25.98 -5.88 -13.93
CA PHE A 17 24.98 -6.40 -14.85
C PHE A 17 25.05 -5.61 -16.15
N TYR A 18 24.90 -6.29 -17.28
CA TYR A 18 24.97 -5.66 -18.60
C TYR A 18 23.64 -5.90 -19.33
N PHE A 19 23.15 -4.87 -20.01
CA PHE A 19 22.07 -4.99 -20.99
C PHE A 19 22.68 -4.79 -22.37
N GLY A 20 22.97 -5.90 -23.05
CA GLY A 20 23.84 -5.88 -24.23
C GLY A 20 25.25 -5.39 -23.86
N PRO A 21 25.82 -4.39 -24.56
CA PRO A 21 27.15 -3.87 -24.25
C PRO A 21 27.18 -2.81 -23.12
N GLN A 22 26.02 -2.35 -22.64
CA GLN A 22 25.96 -1.25 -21.66
C GLN A 22 25.85 -1.79 -20.22
N PRO A 23 26.69 -1.31 -19.28
CA PRO A 23 26.54 -1.65 -17.86
C PRO A 23 25.27 -0.98 -17.30
N LEU A 24 24.46 -1.77 -16.59
CA LEU A 24 23.26 -1.31 -15.94
C LEU A 24 23.60 -0.58 -14.63
N GLU A 25 23.12 0.64 -14.47
CA GLU A 25 23.31 1.40 -13.24
C GLU A 25 22.50 0.81 -12.08
N SER A 26 23.14 0.67 -10.91
CA SER A 26 22.47 0.22 -9.69
C SER A 26 21.78 1.41 -9.00
N ALA A 27 20.49 1.61 -9.27
CA ALA A 27 19.68 2.59 -8.56
C ALA A 27 19.23 2.10 -7.17
N ASN A 28 19.24 2.99 -6.18
CA ASN A 28 18.76 2.68 -4.83
C ASN A 28 17.24 2.51 -4.77
N GLU A 29 16.51 3.27 -5.59
CA GLU A 29 15.06 3.23 -5.71
C GLU A 29 14.66 3.25 -7.18
N TYR A 30 13.60 2.52 -7.52
CA TYR A 30 13.06 2.48 -8.87
C TYR A 30 11.53 2.49 -8.80
N LYS A 31 10.90 3.32 -9.63
CA LYS A 31 9.45 3.43 -9.71
C LYS A 31 8.93 2.67 -10.92
N TYR A 32 8.12 1.65 -10.67
CA TYR A 32 7.49 0.85 -11.72
C TYR A 32 5.98 0.83 -11.52
N LEU A 33 5.23 1.24 -12.55
CA LEU A 33 3.76 1.33 -12.54
C LEU A 33 3.18 2.03 -11.30
N GLY A 34 3.91 3.03 -10.77
CA GLY A 34 3.49 3.82 -9.62
C GLY A 34 3.91 3.27 -8.25
N ILE A 35 4.45 2.04 -8.19
CA ILE A 35 5.03 1.41 -7.00
C ILE A 35 6.53 1.69 -6.93
N VAL A 36 7.02 2.07 -5.76
CA VAL A 36 8.45 2.33 -5.51
C VAL A 36 9.07 1.07 -4.91
N PHE A 37 10.10 0.57 -5.58
CA PHE A 37 10.92 -0.54 -5.13
C PHE A 37 12.26 0.02 -4.65
N ASN A 38 12.75 -0.46 -3.50
CA ASN A 38 14.09 -0.14 -3.04
C ASN A 38 15.05 -1.33 -3.24
N ASN A 39 16.34 -1.04 -3.26
CA ASN A 39 17.38 -2.06 -3.40
C ASN A 39 17.41 -3.09 -2.26
N ARG A 40 16.79 -2.79 -1.11
CA ARG A 40 16.67 -3.69 0.05
C ARG A 40 15.51 -4.70 -0.07
N GLY A 41 14.71 -4.60 -1.12
CA GLY A 41 13.52 -5.43 -1.30
C GLY A 41 12.37 -5.12 -0.34
N LYS A 42 12.43 -3.98 0.38
CA LYS A 42 11.36 -3.54 1.26
C LYS A 42 10.34 -2.68 0.51
N LEU A 43 9.06 -2.99 0.69
CA LEU A 43 7.91 -2.37 0.04
C LEU A 43 7.12 -1.44 0.97
N ASN A 44 7.61 -1.20 2.19
CA ASN A 44 7.02 -0.22 3.11
C ASN A 44 6.95 1.19 2.49
N ILE A 45 7.99 1.58 1.74
CA ILE A 45 8.06 2.86 1.02
C ILE A 45 6.95 2.96 -0.02
N ALA A 46 6.54 1.85 -0.64
CA ALA A 46 5.43 1.86 -1.59
C ALA A 46 4.11 2.20 -0.88
N ALA A 47 3.83 1.56 0.26
CA ALA A 47 2.62 1.79 1.03
C ALA A 47 2.54 3.23 1.59
N GLU A 48 3.67 3.76 2.09
CA GLU A 48 3.77 5.15 2.53
C GLU A 48 3.48 6.14 1.39
N ASN A 49 4.10 5.94 0.22
CA ASN A 49 3.87 6.78 -0.95
C ASN A 49 2.41 6.72 -1.45
N LEU A 50 1.75 5.56 -1.37
CA LEU A 50 0.35 5.41 -1.76
C LEU A 50 -0.59 6.08 -0.76
N ALA A 51 -0.31 5.93 0.54
CA ALA A 51 -1.05 6.62 1.60
C ALA A 51 -0.95 8.15 1.45
N ASP A 52 0.23 8.69 1.15
CA ASP A 52 0.44 10.11 0.91
C ASP A 52 -0.32 10.62 -0.33
N LYS A 53 -0.33 9.84 -1.42
CA LYS A 53 -1.12 10.16 -2.61
C LYS A 53 -2.63 10.15 -2.31
N ALA A 54 -3.11 9.17 -1.55
CA ALA A 54 -4.50 9.08 -1.13
C ALA A 54 -4.89 10.27 -0.25
N CYS A 55 -4.02 10.66 0.68
CA CYS A 55 -4.19 11.85 1.51
C CYS A 55 -4.29 13.14 0.68
N LYS A 56 -3.38 13.33 -0.29
CA LYS A 56 -3.45 14.48 -1.22
C LYS A 56 -4.73 14.46 -2.06
N ALA A 57 -5.13 13.30 -2.56
CA ALA A 57 -6.37 13.14 -3.31
C ALA A 57 -7.60 13.48 -2.46
N TYR A 58 -7.61 13.11 -1.18
CA TYR A 58 -8.67 13.49 -0.25
C TYR A 58 -8.78 15.00 -0.09
N PHE A 59 -7.67 15.71 0.18
CA PHE A 59 -7.71 17.17 0.32
C PHE A 59 -8.12 17.87 -0.99
N ALA A 60 -7.67 17.35 -2.15
CA ALA A 60 -8.08 17.85 -3.45
C ALA A 60 -9.57 17.58 -3.76
N LEU A 61 -10.12 16.46 -3.28
CA LEU A 61 -11.55 16.16 -3.37
C LEU A 61 -12.34 17.11 -2.47
N LYS A 62 -11.89 17.25 -1.22
CA LYS A 62 -12.51 18.11 -0.22
C LYS A 62 -12.57 19.57 -0.66
N SER A 63 -11.53 20.10 -1.30
CA SER A 63 -11.51 21.48 -1.79
C SER A 63 -12.44 21.75 -2.97
N LYS A 64 -12.82 20.70 -3.72
CA LYS A 64 -13.75 20.79 -4.86
C LYS A 64 -15.20 20.62 -4.46
N LEU A 65 -15.45 20.03 -3.29
CA LEU A 65 -16.81 19.87 -2.78
C LEU A 65 -17.30 21.20 -2.21
N PRO A 66 -18.60 21.52 -2.38
CA PRO A 66 -19.14 22.78 -1.90
C PRO A 66 -18.94 22.89 -0.39
N TYR A 67 -18.59 24.10 0.06
CA TYR A 67 -18.33 24.43 1.47
C TYR A 67 -19.55 24.17 2.38
N SER A 68 -20.74 23.99 1.82
CA SER A 68 -21.91 23.62 2.60
C SER A 68 -21.70 22.25 3.24
N ASN A 69 -21.71 22.22 4.57
CA ASN A 69 -21.58 21.08 5.49
C ASN A 69 -22.67 19.99 5.32
N CYS A 70 -23.18 19.76 4.11
CA CYS A 70 -24.40 19.00 3.84
C CYS A 70 -24.12 17.64 3.18
N ILE A 71 -22.86 17.26 2.99
CA ILE A 71 -22.57 15.90 2.53
C ILE A 71 -22.72 14.99 3.73
N ALA A 72 -23.79 14.20 3.73
CA ALA A 72 -24.01 13.16 4.73
C ALA A 72 -22.79 12.25 4.84
N VAL A 73 -22.49 11.81 6.06
CA VAL A 73 -21.34 10.95 6.39
C VAL A 73 -21.31 9.71 5.50
N GLU A 74 -22.47 9.09 5.24
CA GLU A 74 -22.60 7.94 4.34
C GLU A 74 -22.10 8.23 2.91
N LYS A 75 -22.39 9.42 2.39
CA LYS A 75 -21.92 9.84 1.06
C LYS A 75 -20.41 10.02 1.05
N TRP A 76 -19.84 10.55 2.13
CA TRP A 76 -18.39 10.65 2.30
C TRP A 76 -17.72 9.28 2.37
N VAL A 77 -18.31 8.32 3.09
CA VAL A 77 -17.83 6.93 3.16
C VAL A 77 -17.85 6.30 1.75
N ARG A 78 -18.93 6.50 0.98
CA ARG A 78 -19.00 6.05 -0.41
C ARG A 78 -17.93 6.68 -1.29
N LEU A 79 -17.72 7.99 -1.19
CA LEU A 79 -16.67 8.70 -1.92
C LEU A 79 -15.28 8.20 -1.57
N PHE A 80 -15.02 7.99 -0.27
CA PHE A 80 -13.76 7.41 0.20
C PHE A 80 -13.53 6.03 -0.40
N ASN A 81 -14.51 5.13 -0.29
CA ASN A 81 -14.41 3.76 -0.83
C ASN A 81 -14.22 3.73 -2.34
N SER A 82 -14.80 4.67 -3.07
CA SER A 82 -14.79 4.68 -4.54
C SER A 82 -13.56 5.39 -5.13
N LEU A 83 -13.02 6.40 -4.44
CA LEU A 83 -12.00 7.30 -5.01
C LEU A 83 -10.67 7.24 -4.26
N ILE A 84 -10.70 7.14 -2.93
CA ILE A 84 -9.50 7.27 -2.09
C ILE A 84 -8.93 5.90 -1.73
N SER A 85 -9.77 4.98 -1.30
CA SER A 85 -9.38 3.60 -0.97
C SER A 85 -8.61 2.93 -2.12
N PRO A 86 -9.04 3.00 -3.41
CA PRO A 86 -8.32 2.36 -4.51
C PRO A 86 -6.91 2.91 -4.74
N ILE A 87 -6.67 4.19 -4.46
CA ILE A 87 -5.32 4.79 -4.55
C ILE A 87 -4.40 4.17 -3.50
N MET A 88 -4.94 3.97 -2.30
CA MET A 88 -4.20 3.45 -1.15
C MET A 88 -3.96 1.95 -1.24
N THR A 89 -4.92 1.18 -1.75
CA THR A 89 -4.84 -0.29 -1.88
C THR A 89 -4.20 -0.76 -3.19
N TYR A 90 -3.80 0.16 -4.06
CA TYR A 90 -3.20 -0.20 -5.35
C TYR A 90 -1.89 -0.99 -5.15
N GLY A 91 -1.79 -2.16 -5.78
CA GLY A 91 -0.63 -3.04 -5.65
C GLY A 91 -0.47 -3.70 -4.28
N SER A 92 -1.52 -3.64 -3.43
CA SER A 92 -1.52 -4.25 -2.10
C SER A 92 -1.28 -5.74 -2.11
N GLU A 93 -1.55 -6.40 -3.22
CA GLU A 93 -1.25 -7.80 -3.45
C GLU A 93 0.24 -8.13 -3.27
N ILE A 94 1.11 -7.13 -3.44
CA ILE A 94 2.56 -7.28 -3.36
C ILE A 94 3.11 -6.61 -2.11
N TRP A 95 2.73 -5.36 -1.82
CA TRP A 95 3.37 -4.62 -0.72
C TRP A 95 2.85 -4.99 0.68
N ILE A 96 1.65 -5.57 0.81
CA ILE A 96 1.10 -5.90 2.15
C ILE A 96 1.89 -7.01 2.83
N SER A 97 2.55 -7.89 2.08
CA SER A 97 3.35 -9.00 2.62
C SER A 97 4.53 -8.52 3.46
N ASP A 98 4.97 -7.28 3.26
CA ASP A 98 6.08 -6.68 3.98
C ASP A 98 5.71 -6.19 5.39
N PHE A 99 4.41 -6.16 5.71
CA PHE A 99 3.90 -5.70 7.00
C PHE A 99 3.52 -6.87 7.90
N ASN A 100 4.12 -6.92 9.09
CA ASN A 100 3.68 -7.79 10.17
C ASN A 100 2.62 -7.06 11.01
N ILE A 101 1.35 -7.33 10.69
CA ILE A 101 0.21 -6.64 11.29
C ILE A 101 -0.25 -7.40 12.52
N ASN A 102 -0.22 -6.71 13.67
CA ASN A 102 -0.82 -7.16 14.91
C ASN A 102 -1.77 -6.07 15.44
N LEU A 103 -2.55 -6.37 16.48
CA LEU A 103 -3.54 -5.45 17.02
C LEU A 103 -2.92 -4.11 17.47
N ASP A 104 -1.70 -4.12 18.00
CA ASP A 104 -1.01 -2.93 18.51
C ASP A 104 -0.31 -2.10 17.41
N THR A 105 -0.02 -2.71 16.26
CA THR A 105 0.64 -2.07 15.12
C THR A 105 -0.32 -1.64 14.03
N ALA A 106 -1.52 -2.24 13.95
CA ALA A 106 -2.50 -1.96 12.90
C ALA A 106 -2.76 -0.45 12.75
N ASP A 107 -3.15 0.23 13.82
CA ASP A 107 -3.44 1.67 13.80
C ASP A 107 -2.23 2.56 13.49
N LYS A 108 -1.00 2.03 13.60
CA LYS A 108 0.24 2.76 13.35
C LYS A 108 0.66 2.72 11.88
N LEU A 109 0.05 1.83 11.08
CA LEU A 109 0.33 1.67 9.67
C LEU A 109 0.02 2.96 8.89
N PRO A 110 0.79 3.29 7.84
CA PRO A 110 0.65 4.55 7.14
C PRO A 110 -0.74 4.73 6.51
N PHE A 111 -1.28 3.67 5.92
CA PHE A 111 -2.61 3.68 5.29
C PHE A 111 -3.76 3.74 6.33
N GLU A 112 -3.62 3.08 7.48
CA GLU A 112 -4.61 3.16 8.57
C GLU A 112 -4.65 4.57 9.18
N LYS A 113 -3.49 5.20 9.35
CA LYS A 113 -3.40 6.60 9.80
C LYS A 113 -4.16 7.54 8.87
N VAL A 114 -4.02 7.35 7.56
CA VAL A 114 -4.72 8.17 6.56
C VAL A 114 -6.23 7.93 6.61
N GLN A 115 -6.70 6.68 6.65
CA GLN A 115 -8.12 6.37 6.80
C GLN A 115 -8.69 7.02 8.07
N ASN A 116 -8.06 6.79 9.23
CA ASN A 116 -8.53 7.34 10.51
C ASN A 116 -8.54 8.87 10.51
N MET A 117 -7.50 9.51 9.95
CA MET A 117 -7.44 10.97 9.83
C MET A 117 -8.58 11.52 8.97
N ILE A 118 -8.83 10.91 7.81
CA ILE A 118 -9.92 11.29 6.90
C ILE A 118 -11.27 11.16 7.62
N MET A 119 -11.52 10.03 8.26
CA MET A 119 -12.82 9.75 8.87
C MET A 119 -13.08 10.62 10.10
N LYS A 120 -12.05 10.94 10.90
CA LYS A 120 -12.18 11.91 11.99
C LYS A 120 -12.53 13.28 11.45
N ASN A 121 -11.94 13.66 10.31
CA ASN A 121 -12.26 14.91 9.66
C ASN A 121 -13.69 14.95 9.10
N VAL A 122 -14.16 13.85 8.51
CA VAL A 122 -15.54 13.71 8.01
C VAL A 122 -16.58 13.78 9.13
N LEU A 123 -16.31 13.12 10.27
CA LEU A 123 -17.20 13.15 11.44
C LEU A 123 -17.10 14.45 12.25
N GLY A 124 -16.08 15.27 12.01
CA GLY A 124 -15.82 16.48 12.81
C GLY A 124 -15.36 16.20 14.24
N VAL A 125 -14.87 14.99 14.53
CA VAL A 125 -14.40 14.61 15.87
C VAL A 125 -12.93 14.99 16.07
N HIS A 126 -12.53 15.08 17.34
CA HIS A 126 -11.15 15.40 17.69
C HIS A 126 -10.17 14.32 17.18
N GLY A 127 -8.94 14.71 16.80
CA GLY A 127 -7.93 13.79 16.24
C GLY A 127 -7.53 12.63 17.17
N LYS A 128 -7.77 12.76 18.48
CA LYS A 128 -7.55 11.72 19.51
C LYS A 128 -8.76 10.84 19.80
N ALA A 129 -9.88 11.00 19.09
CA ALA A 129 -11.05 10.13 19.25
C ALA A 129 -10.67 8.66 18.99
N SER A 130 -11.40 7.73 19.64
CA SER A 130 -11.16 6.29 19.52
C SER A 130 -11.33 5.82 18.08
N ASN A 131 -10.29 5.21 17.50
CA ASN A 131 -10.33 4.67 16.15
C ASN A 131 -11.31 3.49 16.05
N LEU A 132 -11.41 2.67 17.10
CA LEU A 132 -12.33 1.53 17.12
C LEU A 132 -13.79 1.99 17.10
N ALA A 133 -14.14 2.99 17.92
CA ALA A 133 -15.48 3.58 17.92
C ALA A 133 -15.81 4.22 16.57
N LEU A 134 -14.84 4.89 15.95
CA LEU A 134 -15.00 5.48 14.63
C LEU A 134 -15.27 4.45 13.54
N ARG A 135 -14.55 3.32 13.54
CA ARG A 135 -14.75 2.26 12.53
C ARG A 135 -16.09 1.54 12.70
N THR A 136 -16.51 1.33 13.95
CA THR A 136 -17.79 0.69 14.26
C THR A 136 -18.98 1.58 13.89
N GLU A 137 -18.91 2.88 14.17
CA GLU A 137 -19.95 3.85 13.81
C GLU A 137 -20.10 4.01 12.28
N LEU A 138 -18.99 3.95 11.54
CA LEU A 138 -18.97 4.17 10.09
C LEU A 138 -19.11 2.88 9.27
N GLU A 139 -19.21 1.71 9.92
CA GLU A 139 -19.18 0.38 9.29
C GLU A 139 -18.00 0.23 8.31
N LEU A 140 -16.82 0.70 8.74
CA LEU A 140 -15.61 0.73 7.91
C LEU A 140 -14.65 -0.41 8.22
N ASP A 141 -14.31 -1.17 7.18
CA ASP A 141 -13.21 -2.11 7.23
C ASP A 141 -11.85 -1.37 7.31
N PRO A 142 -10.91 -1.84 8.15
CA PRO A 142 -9.52 -1.42 8.06
C PRO A 142 -8.94 -1.68 6.67
N VAL A 143 -8.14 -0.75 6.17
CA VAL A 143 -7.44 -0.87 4.89
C VAL A 143 -6.49 -2.07 4.85
N CYS A 144 -5.89 -2.48 5.98
CA CYS A 144 -5.10 -3.71 6.04
C CYS A 144 -5.93 -4.95 5.64
N PHE A 145 -7.18 -5.02 6.09
CA PHE A 145 -8.07 -6.14 5.80
C PHE A 145 -8.44 -6.20 4.31
N ILE A 146 -8.75 -5.03 3.72
CA ILE A 146 -8.99 -4.90 2.28
C ILE A 146 -7.75 -5.35 1.50
N SER A 147 -6.57 -4.92 1.94
CA SER A 147 -5.29 -5.24 1.31
C SER A 147 -4.99 -6.74 1.33
N TYR A 148 -5.19 -7.41 2.47
CA TYR A 148 -5.05 -8.87 2.56
C TYR A 148 -6.08 -9.60 1.69
N LYS A 149 -7.32 -9.14 1.64
CA LYS A 149 -8.34 -9.72 0.76
C LYS A 149 -7.91 -9.68 -0.71
N LEU A 150 -7.29 -8.58 -1.15
CA LEU A 150 -6.73 -8.46 -2.51
C LEU A 150 -5.54 -9.40 -2.70
N MET A 151 -4.62 -9.47 -1.74
CA MET A 151 -3.49 -10.40 -1.76
C MET A 151 -3.93 -11.86 -1.89
N PHE A 152 -4.90 -12.31 -1.08
CA PHE A 152 -5.39 -13.68 -1.14
C PHE A 152 -6.11 -13.98 -2.47
N LYS A 153 -6.92 -13.04 -2.97
CA LYS A 153 -7.53 -13.17 -4.31
C LYS A 153 -6.49 -13.31 -5.41
N TYR A 154 -5.41 -12.53 -5.33
CA TYR A 154 -4.31 -12.60 -6.26
C TYR A 154 -3.54 -13.92 -6.14
N TYR A 155 -3.29 -14.39 -4.93
CA TYR A 155 -2.69 -15.68 -4.68
C TYR A 155 -3.50 -16.84 -5.28
N ALA A 156 -4.82 -16.85 -5.07
CA ALA A 156 -5.72 -17.84 -5.68
C ALA A 156 -5.67 -17.77 -7.21
N ARG A 157 -5.66 -16.56 -7.79
CA ARG A 157 -5.46 -16.40 -9.24
C ARG A 157 -4.11 -16.96 -9.72
N LEU A 158 -3.05 -16.81 -8.93
CA LEU A 158 -1.73 -17.36 -9.27
C LEU A 158 -1.69 -18.88 -9.23
N THR A 159 -2.46 -19.53 -8.36
CA THR A 159 -2.53 -21.01 -8.33
C THR A 159 -3.18 -21.55 -9.59
N ASP A 160 -4.20 -20.86 -10.11
CA ASP A 160 -5.00 -21.29 -11.28
C ASP A 160 -4.30 -21.08 -12.63
N ILE A 161 -3.30 -20.19 -12.71
CA ILE A 161 -2.53 -19.97 -13.94
C ILE A 161 -1.73 -21.25 -14.30
N GLU A 162 -1.50 -21.59 -15.57
CA GLU A 162 -0.62 -22.73 -15.90
C GLU A 162 0.86 -22.43 -15.54
N VAL A 163 1.63 -23.46 -15.16
CA VAL A 163 3.00 -23.36 -14.61
C VAL A 163 4.04 -22.74 -15.58
N GLY A 164 3.67 -22.47 -16.84
CA GLY A 164 4.56 -21.86 -17.85
C GLY A 164 4.57 -20.33 -17.93
N LYS A 165 3.70 -19.60 -17.22
CA LYS A 165 3.67 -18.13 -17.26
C LYS A 165 4.44 -17.52 -16.08
N GLN A 166 5.28 -16.53 -16.38
CA GLN A 166 6.21 -15.83 -15.46
C GLN A 166 5.66 -15.33 -14.09
N PRO A 167 4.36 -15.04 -13.88
CA PRO A 167 3.88 -14.49 -12.60
C PRO A 167 4.10 -15.39 -11.38
N LYS A 168 4.14 -16.72 -11.54
CA LYS A 168 4.25 -17.66 -10.41
C LYS A 168 5.61 -17.64 -9.71
N ILE A 169 6.69 -17.50 -10.47
CA ILE A 169 8.07 -17.55 -9.96
C ILE A 169 8.38 -16.32 -9.08
N LEU A 170 7.81 -15.16 -9.42
CA LEU A 170 8.06 -13.92 -8.69
C LEU A 170 7.37 -13.90 -7.31
N PHE A 171 6.18 -14.49 -7.19
CA PHE A 171 5.40 -14.44 -5.94
C PHE A 171 5.92 -15.38 -4.85
N ILE A 172 6.31 -16.61 -5.20
CA ILE A 172 6.86 -17.59 -4.25
C ILE A 172 8.15 -17.07 -3.59
N LYS A 173 8.95 -16.29 -4.34
CA LYS A 173 10.21 -15.72 -3.83
C LYS A 173 10.03 -14.47 -2.97
N ILE A 174 8.91 -13.75 -3.09
CA ILE A 174 8.60 -12.53 -2.33
C ILE A 174 7.84 -12.83 -1.04
N CYS A 175 6.95 -13.83 -1.03
CA CYS A 175 6.09 -14.12 0.13
C CYS A 175 6.68 -15.13 1.14
N ILE A 176 7.76 -15.84 0.82
CA ILE A 176 8.37 -16.85 1.71
C ILE A 176 9.77 -16.37 2.18
N HIS A 177 9.81 -15.25 2.89
CA HIS A 177 11.01 -14.81 3.62
C HIS A 177 10.70 -14.53 5.07
#